data_AF-A0A4Q7TI10-F1
#
_entry.id   AF-A0A4Q7TI10-F1
#
_cell.length_a   1.000
_cell.length_b   1.000
_cell.length_c   1.000
_cell.angle_alpha   90.00
_cell.angle_beta   90.00
_cell.angle_gamma   90.00
#
_symmetry.space_group_name_H-M   'P 1'
#
loop_
_entity.id
_entity.type
_entity.pdbx_description
1 polymer ?
#
loop_
_entity_poly.entity_id
_entity_poly.type
_entity_poly.pdbx_seq_one_letter_code
_entity_poly.pdbx_strand_id
1 'polypeptide(L)'
;MKVSARVDVVIADETPIQPPPTRVIVIAPTKEAGQDAVSNMTDAVEVVAIVTPRSPHAARGTLADEIIEVEGLTDEQLEALRDEAAPALATTQEK
;
A
#
# COMPACT_ATOMS: atom_id res chain seq x y z
N MET A 1 62.71 -5.30 -15.71
CA MET A 1 61.80 -4.68 -14.73
C MET A 1 60.37 -5.04 -15.10
N LYS A 2 59.69 -5.84 -14.27
CA LYS A 2 58.27 -6.18 -14.40
C LYS A 2 57.48 -5.25 -13.49
N VAL A 3 56.55 -4.48 -14.04
CA VAL A 3 55.57 -3.73 -13.25
C VAL A 3 54.20 -4.24 -13.67
N SER A 4 53.62 -5.07 -12.82
CA SER A 4 52.25 -5.55 -12.93
C SER A 4 51.33 -4.50 -12.34
N ALA A 5 50.51 -3.84 -13.16
CA ALA A 5 49.40 -3.03 -12.67
C ALA A 5 48.25 -3.97 -12.29
N ARG A 6 47.85 -3.95 -11.02
CA ARG A 6 46.67 -4.65 -10.51
C ARG A 6 45.42 -3.95 -11.03
N VAL A 7 44.46 -4.77 -11.43
CA VAL A 7 43.11 -4.38 -11.83
C VAL A 7 42.29 -4.24 -10.55
N ASP A 8 41.82 -3.03 -10.25
CA ASP A 8 40.75 -2.82 -9.29
C ASP A 8 39.43 -2.71 -10.07
N VAL A 9 38.74 -3.84 -10.18
CA VAL A 9 37.34 -3.88 -10.58
C VAL A 9 36.53 -3.39 -9.38
N VAL A 10 36.00 -2.17 -9.48
CA VAL A 10 34.97 -1.68 -8.58
C VAL A 10 33.65 -2.22 -9.11
N ILE A 11 33.17 -3.33 -8.56
CA ILE A 11 31.79 -3.76 -8.75
C ILE A 11 30.95 -2.80 -7.92
N ALA A 12 30.20 -1.92 -8.59
CA ALA A 12 29.17 -1.14 -7.93
C ALA A 12 28.20 -2.13 -7.29
N ASP A 13 28.04 -2.03 -5.98
CA ASP A 13 27.06 -2.76 -5.20
C ASP A 13 25.68 -2.30 -5.69
N GLU A 14 25.11 -3.02 -6.66
CA GLU A 14 23.71 -2.87 -7.07
C GLU A 14 22.87 -3.40 -5.91
N THR A 15 22.72 -2.59 -4.86
CA THR A 15 21.66 -2.79 -3.88
C THR A 15 20.36 -2.97 -4.67
N PRO A 16 19.64 -4.09 -4.50
CA PRO A 16 18.36 -4.24 -5.16
C PRO A 16 17.47 -3.13 -4.61
N ILE A 17 17.18 -2.14 -5.45
CA ILE A 17 16.21 -1.09 -5.16
C ILE A 17 14.87 -1.82 -5.10
N GLN A 18 14.53 -2.37 -3.93
CA GLN A 18 13.22 -2.92 -3.71
C GLN A 18 12.23 -1.77 -3.97
N PRO A 19 11.24 -1.95 -4.85
CA PRO A 19 10.24 -0.92 -5.07
C PRO A 19 9.63 -0.56 -3.71
N PRO A 20 9.28 0.72 -3.47
CA PRO A 20 8.60 1.11 -2.24
C PRO A 20 7.34 0.25 -2.07
N PRO A 21 6.97 -0.13 -0.83
CA PRO A 21 5.79 -0.93 -0.59
C PRO A 21 4.56 -0.21 -1.12
N THR A 22 3.65 -0.97 -1.73
CA THR A 22 2.39 -0.44 -2.26
C THR A 22 1.50 0.00 -1.10
N ARG A 23 1.06 1.26 -1.08
CA ARG A 23 0.19 1.79 -0.03
C ARG A 23 -1.25 1.42 -0.31
N VAL A 24 -1.95 0.85 0.66
CA VAL A 24 -3.33 0.41 0.46
C VAL A 24 -4.27 0.86 1.56
N ILE A 25 -5.51 1.14 1.18
CA ILE A 25 -6.64 1.32 2.10
C ILE A 25 -7.45 0.03 2.09
N VAL A 26 -7.81 -0.46 3.27
CA VAL A 26 -8.67 -1.65 3.39
C VAL A 26 -10.07 -1.22 3.82
N ILE A 27 -11.08 -1.51 3.01
CA ILE A 27 -12.49 -1.37 3.36
C ILE A 27 -12.97 -2.69 3.94
N ALA A 28 -13.46 -2.67 5.19
CA ALA A 28 -13.87 -3.88 5.89
C ALA A 28 -15.11 -3.65 6.78
N PRO A 29 -15.89 -4.70 7.09
CA PRO A 29 -17.04 -4.59 7.99
C PRO A 29 -16.62 -4.22 9.43
N THR A 30 -15.45 -4.66 9.87
CA THR A 30 -14.88 -4.34 11.18
C THR A 30 -13.37 -4.09 11.09
N LYS A 31 -12.79 -3.48 12.12
CA LYS A 31 -11.33 -3.28 12.20
C LYS A 31 -10.58 -4.61 12.29
N GLU A 32 -11.12 -5.57 13.04
CA GLU A 32 -10.53 -6.92 13.14
C GLU A 32 -10.51 -7.61 11.77
N ALA A 33 -11.63 -7.65 11.04
CA ALA A 33 -11.68 -8.24 9.71
C ALA A 33 -10.69 -7.57 8.73
N GLY A 34 -10.53 -6.25 8.83
CA GLY A 34 -9.51 -5.53 8.08
C GLY A 34 -8.09 -5.96 8.47
N GLN A 35 -7.79 -6.04 9.76
CA GLN A 35 -6.48 -6.47 10.27
C GLN A 35 -6.15 -7.92 9.91
N ASP A 36 -7.13 -8.81 9.95
CA ASP A 36 -6.99 -10.20 9.50
C ASP A 36 -6.68 -10.27 8.01
N ALA A 37 -7.38 -9.48 7.19
CA ALA A 37 -7.08 -9.39 5.76
C ALA A 37 -5.64 -8.92 5.52
N VAL A 38 -5.18 -7.89 6.25
CA VAL A 38 -3.81 -7.38 6.16
C VAL A 38 -2.76 -8.39 6.61
N SER A 39 -3.03 -9.13 7.68
CA SER A 39 -2.10 -10.14 8.20
C SER A 39 -1.87 -11.29 7.21
N ASN A 40 -2.78 -11.47 6.26
CA ASN A 40 -2.66 -12.43 5.16
C ASN A 40 -2.03 -11.82 3.88
N MET A 41 -1.76 -10.51 3.85
CA MET A 41 -1.10 -9.84 2.72
C MET A 41 0.43 -10.00 2.79
N THR A 42 1.07 -9.94 1.64
CA THR A 42 2.54 -10.06 1.50
C THR A 42 3.28 -8.86 2.11
N ASP A 43 4.50 -9.06 2.60
CA ASP A 43 5.36 -8.04 3.25
C ASP A 43 5.64 -6.76 2.42
N ALA A 44 5.27 -6.72 1.14
CA ALA A 44 5.48 -5.57 0.25
C ALA A 44 4.28 -4.59 0.18
N VAL A 45 3.32 -4.70 1.11
CA VAL A 45 2.12 -3.85 1.16
C VAL A 45 2.10 -3.04 2.46
N GLU A 46 2.00 -1.72 2.34
CA GLU A 46 1.85 -0.80 3.47
C GLU A 46 0.37 -0.43 3.63
N VAL A 47 -0.26 -0.85 4.73
CA VAL A 47 -1.66 -0.47 4.97
C VAL A 47 -1.73 0.87 5.69
N VAL A 48 -2.22 1.88 4.97
CA VAL A 48 -2.26 3.26 5.48
C VAL A 48 -3.57 3.58 6.21
N ALA A 49 -4.65 2.84 5.93
CA ALA A 49 -5.92 3.00 6.65
C ALA A 49 -6.80 1.74 6.56
N ILE A 50 -7.63 1.55 7.60
CA ILE A 50 -8.73 0.58 7.60
C ILE A 50 -10.04 1.34 7.77
N VAL A 51 -10.84 1.38 6.72
CA VAL A 51 -12.12 2.07 6.62
C VAL A 51 -13.25 1.09 6.96
N THR A 52 -14.13 1.49 7.88
CA THR A 52 -15.24 0.63 8.34
C THR A 52 -16.51 1.48 8.50
N PRO A 53 -17.72 0.89 8.55
CA PRO A 53 -18.96 1.66 8.77
C PRO A 53 -18.93 2.51 10.05
N ARG A 54 -18.22 2.06 11.08
CA ARG A 54 -18.07 2.80 12.35
C ARG A 54 -17.00 3.90 12.30
N SER A 55 -16.19 3.94 11.24
CA SER A 55 -15.11 4.92 11.05
C SER A 55 -14.92 5.21 9.56
N PRO A 56 -15.93 5.80 8.89
CA PRO A 56 -15.91 6.01 7.44
C PRO A 56 -14.78 6.95 7.01
N HIS A 57 -14.37 7.87 7.89
CA HIS A 57 -13.35 8.88 7.60
C HIS A 57 -11.92 8.42 7.88
N ALA A 58 -11.66 7.13 8.08
CA ALA A 58 -10.33 6.62 8.45
C ALA A 58 -9.24 6.89 7.38
N ALA A 59 -9.64 7.04 6.11
CA ALA A 59 -8.74 7.36 5.00
C ALA A 59 -8.56 8.87 4.73
N ARG A 60 -9.20 9.75 5.52
CA ARG A 60 -9.07 11.20 5.29
C ARG A 60 -7.65 11.67 5.56
N GLY A 61 -7.05 12.33 4.57
CA GLY A 61 -5.67 12.84 4.67
C GLY A 61 -4.59 11.77 4.50
N THR A 62 -4.96 10.54 4.13
CA THR A 62 -4.01 9.52 3.71
C THR A 62 -3.90 9.47 2.19
N LEU A 63 -2.81 8.90 1.69
CA LEU A 63 -2.64 8.58 0.28
C LEU A 63 -2.40 7.08 0.14
N ALA A 64 -3.11 6.44 -0.77
CA ALA A 64 -2.97 5.03 -1.10
C ALA A 64 -2.91 4.84 -2.61
N ASP A 65 -2.18 3.84 -3.05
CA ASP A 65 -2.09 3.44 -4.45
C ASP A 65 -3.30 2.57 -4.83
N GLU A 66 -3.86 1.82 -3.86
CA GLU A 66 -4.97 0.89 -4.09
C GLU A 66 -5.97 0.86 -2.91
N ILE A 67 -7.22 0.52 -3.22
CA ILE A 67 -8.25 0.17 -2.23
C ILE A 67 -8.53 -1.33 -2.34
N ILE A 68 -8.44 -2.03 -1.21
CA ILE A 68 -8.78 -3.44 -1.08
C ILE A 68 -10.08 -3.58 -0.29
N GLU A 69 -10.98 -4.43 -0.77
CA GLU A 69 -12.29 -4.63 -0.17
C GLU A 69 -12.39 -6.03 0.43
N VAL A 70 -12.82 -6.08 1.68
CA VAL A 70 -13.04 -7.32 2.41
C VAL A 70 -14.52 -7.66 2.38
N GLU A 71 -14.82 -8.94 2.18
CA GLU A 71 -16.19 -9.45 2.20
C GLU A 71 -16.89 -9.20 3.56
N GLY A 72 -18.22 -9.17 3.54
CA GLY A 72 -19.05 -9.01 4.74
C GLY A 72 -19.68 -7.63 4.93
N LEU A 73 -19.52 -6.73 3.95
CA LEU A 73 -20.32 -5.51 3.83
C LEU A 73 -21.51 -5.74 2.89
N THR A 74 -22.59 -5.00 3.10
CA THR A 74 -23.66 -4.87 2.09
C THR A 74 -23.20 -3.95 0.96
N ASP A 75 -23.78 -4.09 -0.23
CA ASP A 75 -23.43 -3.25 -1.39
C ASP A 75 -23.57 -1.74 -1.08
N GLU A 76 -24.65 -1.35 -0.38
CA GLU A 76 -24.91 0.04 0.02
C GLU A 76 -23.82 0.58 0.97
N GLN A 77 -23.39 -0.24 1.95
CA GLN A 77 -22.32 0.15 2.87
C GLN A 77 -20.97 0.23 2.15
N LEU A 78 -20.70 -0.72 1.26
CA LEU A 78 -19.47 -0.74 0.49
C LEU A 78 -19.36 0.50 -0.39
N GLU A 79 -20.42 0.86 -1.10
CA GLU A 79 -20.49 2.05 -1.95
C GLU A 79 -20.25 3.33 -1.13
N ALA A 80 -20.93 3.48 0.01
CA ALA A 80 -20.75 4.64 0.88
C ALA A 80 -19.31 4.76 1.43
N LEU A 81 -18.66 3.63 1.75
CA LEU A 81 -17.29 3.63 2.24
C LEU A 81 -16.26 3.85 1.12
N ARG A 82 -16.55 3.37 -0.10
CA ARG A 82 -15.76 3.68 -1.30
C ARG A 82 -15.76 5.17 -1.59
N ASP A 83 -16.91 5.83 -1.52
CA ASP A 83 -16.99 7.28 -1.74
C ASP A 83 -16.13 8.09 -0.76
N GLU A 84 -16.04 7.63 0.50
CA GLU A 84 -15.18 8.26 1.51
C GLU A 84 -13.68 7.92 1.32
N ALA A 85 -13.36 6.74 0.78
CA ALA A 85 -11.99 6.29 0.55
C ALA A 85 -11.41 6.77 -0.80
N ALA A 86 -12.25 6.97 -1.82
CA ALA A 86 -11.84 7.34 -3.17
C ALA A 86 -10.95 8.59 -3.25
N PRO A 87 -11.19 9.67 -2.47
CA PRO A 87 -10.32 10.85 -2.48
C PRO A 87 -8.89 10.58 -1.99
N ALA A 88 -8.67 9.49 -1.26
CA ALA A 88 -7.36 9.09 -0.75
C ALA A 88 -6.57 8.24 -1.75
N LEU A 89 -7.17 7.83 -2.87
CA LEU A 89 -6.41 7.23 -3.96
C LEU A 89 -5.48 8.27 -4.56
N ALA A 90 -4.18 7.95 -4.56
CA ALA A 90 -3.14 8.69 -5.22
C ALA A 90 -3.38 8.60 -6.74
N THR A 91 -4.29 9.44 -7.23
CA THR A 91 -4.35 9.73 -8.65
C THR A 91 -3.12 10.56 -8.95
N THR A 92 -2.08 9.92 -9.49
CA THR A 92 -1.12 10.61 -10.34
C THR A 92 -1.91 11.12 -11.55
N GLN A 93 -2.59 12.26 -11.39
CA GLN A 93 -2.86 13.11 -12.54
C GLN A 93 -1.49 13.59 -13.00
N GLU A 94 -0.87 12.82 -13.89
CA GLU A 94 0.08 13.33 -14.85
C GLU A 94 -0.55 14.57 -15.47
N LYS A 95 0.00 15.74 -15.15
CA LYS A 95 -0.37 17.02 -15.73
C LYS A 95 0.78 17.50 -16.59
#